data_AF-G1VS17-F1
#
_entry.id   AF-G1VS17-F1
#
_cell.length_a   1.000
_cell.length_b   1.000
_cell.length_c   1.000
_cell.angle_alpha   90.00
_cell.angle_beta   90.00
_cell.angle_gamma   90.00
#
_symmetry.space_group_name_H-M   'P 1'
#
loop_
_entity.id
_entity.type
_entity.pdbx_description
1 polymer ?
#
loop_
_entity_poly.entity_id
_entity_poly.type
_entity_poly.pdbx_seq_one_letter_code
_entity_poly.pdbx_strand_id
1 'polypeptide(L)'
;MKILLIAGHGAGDPGASGCGYKEANLTRELVNLIAPKLRKYATVDVYNENRSAFYDVQNGTFKIGKYDYVLEVHFNAFNGSGHGTEIFVTDSEQYTDVEQAIMNKLGKHFVKRGGSGVKVTNWLVIYTCKCLGISSALLETCFIDNKADMAEYQANKESVAQGIVDGIAEGFQLKANSTEQKPGNKPAAQNKPSKPAKPAQPDQILHKGEYFVIPGVHSVDQVLANMDSIWCEEMTGNGGNSIQAGPLTKCDKNGKKTKSQVFSVGDYWKCDKKFKVLAVDKPTNSVQANVGGRKIWLYAGPLREV
;
A
#
# COMPACT_ATOMS: atom_id res chain seq x y z
N MET A 1 22.04 -7.19 -7.03
CA MET A 1 20.61 -6.85 -7.15
C MET A 1 19.78 -8.12 -7.17
N LYS A 2 19.16 -8.44 -6.04
CA LYS A 2 18.18 -9.50 -5.87
C LYS A 2 16.82 -8.88 -5.55
N ILE A 3 15.83 -9.12 -6.41
CA ILE A 3 14.51 -8.49 -6.34
C ILE A 3 13.46 -9.56 -6.09
N LEU A 4 12.53 -9.28 -5.17
CA LEU A 4 11.31 -10.07 -4.99
C LEU A 4 10.13 -9.33 -5.59
N LEU A 5 9.36 -9.99 -6.45
CA LEU A 5 8.07 -9.50 -6.91
C LEU A 5 6.95 -10.19 -6.15
N ILE A 6 5.97 -9.41 -5.67
CA ILE A 6 4.78 -9.91 -5.00
C ILE A 6 3.56 -9.54 -5.83
N ALA A 7 2.73 -10.52 -6.18
CA ALA A 7 1.40 -10.26 -6.71
C ALA A 7 0.43 -10.08 -5.53
N GLY A 8 -0.12 -8.87 -5.38
CA GLY A 8 -1.06 -8.53 -4.32
C GLY A 8 -2.29 -9.44 -4.28
N HIS A 9 -2.93 -9.56 -3.11
CA HIS A 9 -4.07 -10.47 -2.85
C HIS A 9 -3.73 -11.96 -3.06
N GLY A 10 -4.74 -12.83 -3.19
CA GLY A 10 -4.58 -14.28 -3.35
C GLY A 10 -5.11 -15.10 -2.18
N ALA A 11 -4.91 -16.42 -2.26
CA ALA A 11 -5.37 -17.36 -1.22
C ALA A 11 -6.87 -17.21 -0.86
N GLY A 12 -7.72 -16.96 -1.87
CA GLY A 12 -9.16 -16.76 -1.71
C GLY A 12 -9.58 -15.29 -1.60
N ASP A 13 -8.65 -14.36 -1.41
CA ASP A 13 -8.88 -12.92 -1.55
C ASP A 13 -8.77 -12.49 -3.02
N PRO A 14 -9.85 -12.04 -3.67
CA PRO A 14 -9.80 -11.58 -5.05
C PRO A 14 -9.25 -10.16 -5.20
N GLY A 15 -9.08 -9.42 -4.10
CA GLY A 15 -8.90 -7.97 -4.13
C GLY A 15 -10.10 -7.25 -4.73
N ALA A 16 -9.86 -6.08 -5.31
CA ALA A 16 -10.88 -5.33 -6.02
C ALA A 16 -11.41 -6.09 -7.25
N SER A 17 -12.62 -5.74 -7.67
CA SER A 17 -13.25 -6.27 -8.88
C SER A 17 -13.90 -5.14 -9.66
N GLY A 18 -13.62 -5.07 -10.96
CA GLY A 18 -14.05 -3.97 -11.80
C GLY A 18 -13.88 -4.32 -13.28
N CYS A 19 -14.71 -3.75 -14.14
CA CYS A 19 -14.64 -3.94 -15.60
C CYS A 19 -14.59 -5.41 -16.09
N GLY A 20 -15.09 -6.36 -15.29
CA GLY A 20 -15.05 -7.80 -15.62
C GLY A 20 -13.79 -8.54 -15.15
N TYR A 21 -12.88 -7.85 -14.44
CA TYR A 21 -11.63 -8.40 -13.94
C TYR A 21 -11.62 -8.48 -12.41
N LYS A 22 -10.74 -9.34 -11.90
CA LYS A 22 -10.39 -9.45 -10.48
C LYS A 22 -8.94 -9.03 -10.32
N GLU A 23 -8.66 -8.18 -9.35
CA GLU A 23 -7.34 -7.63 -9.10
C GLU A 23 -6.32 -8.75 -8.90
N ALA A 24 -6.65 -9.75 -8.07
CA ALA A 24 -5.77 -10.89 -7.86
C ALA A 24 -5.31 -11.52 -9.17
N ASN A 25 -6.14 -11.62 -10.21
CA ASN A 25 -5.71 -12.20 -11.49
C ASN A 25 -4.77 -11.26 -12.27
N LEU A 26 -5.06 -9.95 -12.25
CA LEU A 26 -4.26 -8.95 -12.96
C LEU A 26 -2.87 -8.78 -12.33
N THR A 27 -2.77 -8.84 -10.99
CA THR A 27 -1.47 -8.76 -10.31
C THR A 27 -0.56 -9.91 -10.67
N ARG A 28 -1.07 -11.17 -10.75
CA ARG A 28 -0.29 -12.31 -11.25
C ARG A 28 0.09 -12.14 -12.71
N GLU A 29 -0.84 -11.66 -13.56
CA GLU A 29 -0.54 -11.43 -14.98
C GLU A 29 0.65 -10.47 -15.12
N LEU A 30 0.57 -9.30 -14.49
CA LEU A 30 1.58 -8.27 -14.61
C LEU A 30 2.93 -8.70 -13.99
N VAL A 31 2.93 -9.33 -12.82
CA VAL A 31 4.16 -9.88 -12.21
C VAL A 31 4.82 -10.90 -13.13
N ASN A 32 4.04 -11.77 -13.78
CA ASN A 32 4.57 -12.76 -14.72
C ASN A 32 5.06 -12.14 -16.04
N LEU A 33 4.61 -10.94 -16.41
CA LEU A 33 5.19 -10.16 -17.51
C LEU A 33 6.50 -9.45 -17.10
N ILE A 34 6.57 -8.90 -15.88
CA ILE A 34 7.75 -8.19 -15.37
C ILE A 34 8.91 -9.15 -15.14
N ALA A 35 8.68 -10.26 -14.44
CA ALA A 35 9.72 -11.16 -13.97
C ALA A 35 10.73 -11.61 -15.06
N PRO A 36 10.31 -12.15 -16.22
CA PRO A 36 11.26 -12.57 -17.26
C PRO A 36 12.03 -11.40 -17.88
N LYS A 37 11.41 -10.22 -18.02
CA LYS A 37 12.06 -9.02 -18.56
C LYS A 37 13.12 -8.49 -17.59
N LEU A 38 12.80 -8.45 -16.30
CA LEU A 38 13.68 -7.96 -15.24
C LEU A 38 14.87 -8.88 -14.96
N ARG A 39 14.73 -10.20 -15.21
CA ARG A 39 15.84 -11.17 -15.08
C ARG A 39 17.04 -10.88 -15.99
N LYS A 40 16.86 -10.06 -17.02
CA LYS A 40 17.97 -9.55 -17.84
C LYS A 40 18.90 -8.62 -17.04
N TYR A 41 18.45 -8.04 -15.94
CA TYR A 41 19.17 -7.02 -15.17
C TYR A 41 19.46 -7.43 -13.72
N ALA A 42 18.68 -8.35 -13.15
CA ALA A 42 18.75 -8.73 -11.74
C ALA A 42 18.43 -10.21 -11.52
N THR A 43 18.77 -10.73 -10.33
CA THR A 43 18.19 -11.99 -9.86
C THR A 43 16.77 -11.71 -9.38
N VAL A 44 15.76 -12.36 -9.97
CA VAL A 44 14.35 -12.08 -9.68
C VAL A 44 13.61 -13.34 -9.23
N ASP A 45 13.11 -13.28 -8.00
CA ASP A 45 12.18 -14.25 -7.42
C ASP A 45 10.75 -13.69 -7.48
N VAL A 46 9.77 -14.59 -7.56
CA VAL A 46 8.35 -14.25 -7.45
C VAL A 46 7.81 -14.93 -6.20
N TYR A 47 7.13 -14.16 -5.34
CA TYR A 47 6.47 -14.71 -4.16
C TYR A 47 5.42 -15.74 -4.56
N ASN A 48 5.13 -16.72 -3.70
CA ASN A 48 4.22 -17.81 -4.05
C ASN A 48 2.81 -17.27 -4.34
N GLU A 49 2.41 -17.29 -5.62
CA GLU A 49 1.16 -16.71 -6.10
C GLU A 49 -0.10 -17.43 -5.59
N ASN A 50 0.06 -18.65 -5.02
CA ASN A 50 -1.01 -19.39 -4.34
C ASN A 50 -1.24 -18.91 -2.90
N ARG A 51 -0.40 -18.00 -2.40
CA ARG A 51 -0.51 -17.40 -1.06
C ARG A 51 -0.90 -15.93 -1.20
N SER A 52 -1.19 -15.30 -0.06
CA SER A 52 -1.35 -13.86 0.07
C SER A 52 -0.26 -13.37 1.01
N ALA A 53 0.66 -12.53 0.53
CA ALA A 53 1.72 -11.96 1.35
C ALA A 53 1.13 -11.21 2.56
N PHE A 54 0.02 -10.50 2.35
CA PHE A 54 -0.73 -9.84 3.41
C PHE A 54 -1.19 -10.82 4.50
N TYR A 55 -1.86 -11.92 4.13
CA TYR A 55 -2.26 -12.94 5.11
C TYR A 55 -1.07 -13.62 5.77
N ASP A 56 0.02 -13.79 5.04
CA ASP A 56 1.22 -14.40 5.59
C ASP A 56 1.87 -13.50 6.64
N VAL A 57 1.89 -12.19 6.41
CA VAL A 57 2.36 -11.20 7.39
C VAL A 57 1.43 -11.22 8.60
N GLN A 58 0.12 -11.12 8.38
CA GLN A 58 -0.87 -11.14 9.45
C GLN A 58 -0.78 -12.39 10.34
N ASN A 59 -0.46 -13.54 9.75
CA ASN A 59 -0.36 -14.79 10.50
C ASN A 59 1.05 -15.08 11.03
N GLY A 60 2.01 -14.16 10.89
CA GLY A 60 3.42 -14.36 11.30
C GLY A 60 4.13 -15.47 10.51
N THR A 61 3.64 -15.79 9.31
CA THR A 61 4.20 -16.83 8.43
C THR A 61 4.94 -16.26 7.22
N PHE A 62 4.97 -14.94 7.06
CA PHE A 62 5.74 -14.26 6.02
C PHE A 62 7.24 -14.40 6.30
N LYS A 63 7.85 -15.38 5.65
CA LYS A 63 9.28 -15.69 5.75
C LYS A 63 9.91 -15.61 4.37
N ILE A 64 10.59 -14.50 4.12
CA ILE A 64 11.34 -14.26 2.88
C ILE A 64 12.85 -14.23 3.17
N GLY A 65 13.65 -14.51 2.14
CA GLY A 65 15.10 -14.39 2.23
C GLY A 65 15.57 -12.93 2.24
N LYS A 66 16.89 -12.73 2.16
CA LYS A 66 17.44 -11.39 1.92
C LYS A 66 17.20 -10.97 0.47
N TYR A 67 16.65 -9.78 0.30
CA TYR A 67 16.47 -9.11 -0.99
C TYR A 67 17.01 -7.69 -0.87
N ASP A 68 17.39 -7.11 -2.01
CA ASP A 68 17.79 -5.70 -2.10
C ASP A 68 16.55 -4.81 -2.28
N TYR A 69 15.53 -5.33 -2.98
CA TYR A 69 14.27 -4.63 -3.26
C TYR A 69 13.08 -5.58 -3.33
N VAL A 70 11.91 -5.14 -2.86
CA VAL A 70 10.61 -5.81 -3.05
C VAL A 70 9.64 -4.86 -3.76
N LEU A 71 9.03 -5.33 -4.84
CA LEU A 71 7.91 -4.64 -5.47
C LEU A 71 6.64 -5.48 -5.32
N GLU A 72 5.67 -4.95 -4.59
CA GLU A 72 4.32 -5.51 -4.51
C GLU A 72 3.42 -4.83 -5.54
N VAL A 73 2.73 -5.60 -6.38
CA VAL A 73 1.93 -5.11 -7.50
C VAL A 73 0.44 -5.27 -7.20
N HIS A 74 -0.32 -4.19 -7.37
CA HIS A 74 -1.75 -4.05 -7.15
C HIS A 74 -2.45 -3.32 -8.32
N PHE A 75 -3.79 -3.35 -8.30
CA PHE A 75 -4.65 -2.55 -9.17
C PHE A 75 -5.72 -1.86 -8.33
N ASN A 76 -5.68 -0.53 -8.33
CA ASN A 76 -6.49 0.30 -7.45
C ASN A 76 -7.98 0.21 -7.78
N ALA A 77 -8.83 0.66 -6.88
CA ALA A 77 -10.25 0.83 -7.13
C ALA A 77 -10.82 1.98 -6.32
N PHE A 78 -11.91 2.56 -6.80
CA PHE A 78 -12.64 3.57 -6.05
C PHE A 78 -14.16 3.44 -6.27
N ASN A 79 -14.70 4.20 -7.22
CA ASN A 79 -16.12 4.23 -7.57
C ASN A 79 -16.37 4.22 -9.08
N GLY A 80 -15.37 3.79 -9.84
CA GLY A 80 -15.33 3.80 -11.31
C GLY A 80 -14.89 5.10 -11.96
N SER A 81 -14.70 6.19 -11.20
CA SER A 81 -14.16 7.46 -11.73
C SER A 81 -12.69 7.73 -11.38
N GLY A 82 -12.19 7.09 -10.32
CA GLY A 82 -10.74 7.04 -10.02
C GLY A 82 -9.98 6.50 -11.22
N HIS A 83 -8.81 7.07 -11.51
CA HIS A 83 -7.96 6.66 -12.63
C HIS A 83 -6.52 7.09 -12.38
N GLY A 84 -5.61 6.49 -13.14
CA GLY A 84 -4.19 6.75 -13.07
C GLY A 84 -3.42 5.73 -12.24
N THR A 85 -2.16 6.03 -12.01
CA THR A 85 -1.20 5.16 -11.32
C THR A 85 -0.61 5.88 -10.11
N GLU A 86 -0.26 5.10 -9.08
CA GLU A 86 0.47 5.56 -7.90
C GLU A 86 1.35 4.46 -7.32
N ILE A 87 2.45 4.84 -6.68
CA ILE A 87 3.34 3.91 -6.01
C ILE A 87 3.61 4.39 -4.59
N PHE A 88 3.54 3.48 -3.63
CA PHE A 88 3.68 3.77 -2.23
C PHE A 88 5.00 3.24 -1.70
N VAL A 89 5.70 4.07 -0.95
CA VAL A 89 6.87 3.71 -0.16
C VAL A 89 6.58 3.90 1.32
N THR A 90 7.43 3.31 2.16
CA THR A 90 7.38 3.58 3.60
C THR A 90 8.03 4.90 3.95
N ASP A 91 7.65 5.47 5.10
CA ASP A 91 8.28 6.67 5.66
C ASP A 91 9.77 6.49 5.99
N SER A 92 10.22 5.24 6.03
CA SER A 92 11.57 4.82 6.39
C SER A 92 12.47 4.64 5.16
N GLU A 93 11.93 4.80 3.94
CA GLU A 93 12.75 4.91 2.73
C GLU A 93 13.46 6.26 2.70
N GLN A 94 14.78 6.24 2.46
CA GLN A 94 15.59 7.46 2.38
C GLN A 94 15.51 8.11 0.99
N TYR A 95 15.25 7.30 -0.03
CA TYR A 95 15.29 7.68 -1.44
C TYR A 95 14.14 6.99 -2.17
N THR A 96 13.63 7.62 -3.21
CA THR A 96 12.51 7.11 -4.02
C THR A 96 12.79 7.20 -5.52
N ASP A 97 14.07 7.21 -5.92
CA ASP A 97 14.48 7.38 -7.31
C ASP A 97 13.95 6.27 -8.22
N VAL A 98 13.90 5.03 -7.70
CA VAL A 98 13.39 3.85 -8.40
C VAL A 98 11.89 3.98 -8.64
N GLU A 99 11.14 4.31 -7.60
CA GLU A 99 9.70 4.51 -7.69
C GLU A 99 9.38 5.68 -8.61
N GLN A 100 10.13 6.78 -8.51
CA GLN A 100 9.97 7.92 -9.39
C GLN A 100 10.24 7.58 -10.86
N ALA A 101 11.25 6.75 -11.14
CA ALA A 101 11.56 6.26 -12.47
C ALA A 101 10.43 5.35 -13.00
N ILE A 102 9.93 4.41 -12.20
CA ILE A 102 8.77 3.57 -12.54
C ILE A 102 7.57 4.46 -12.90
N MET A 103 7.23 5.42 -12.05
CA MET A 103 6.10 6.33 -12.29
C MET A 103 6.30 7.14 -13.57
N ASN A 104 7.51 7.61 -13.86
CA ASN A 104 7.79 8.34 -15.09
C ASN A 104 7.59 7.48 -16.34
N LYS A 105 7.94 6.19 -16.31
CA LYS A 105 7.66 5.28 -17.43
C LYS A 105 6.17 4.99 -17.57
N LEU A 106 5.49 4.74 -16.45
CA LEU A 106 4.04 4.47 -16.44
C LEU A 106 3.20 5.70 -16.81
N GLY A 107 3.74 6.92 -16.63
CA GLY A 107 3.14 8.18 -17.06
C GLY A 107 2.81 8.25 -18.56
N LYS A 108 3.39 7.37 -19.39
CA LYS A 108 3.03 7.20 -20.81
C LYS A 108 1.63 6.60 -20.99
N HIS A 109 1.18 5.78 -20.04
CA HIS A 109 -0.06 5.01 -20.11
C HIS A 109 -1.12 5.58 -19.16
N PHE A 110 -0.72 5.97 -17.95
CA PHE A 110 -1.63 6.34 -16.87
C PHE A 110 -1.27 7.69 -16.28
N VAL A 111 -2.28 8.44 -15.84
CA VAL A 111 -2.08 9.70 -15.12
C VAL A 111 -1.37 9.43 -13.80
N LYS A 112 -0.24 10.08 -13.51
CA LYS A 112 0.43 9.96 -12.21
C LYS A 112 -0.36 10.69 -11.13
N ARG A 113 -0.72 10.01 -10.05
CA ARG A 113 -1.47 10.61 -8.93
C ARG A 113 -0.54 11.17 -7.85
N GLY A 114 -0.90 12.29 -7.23
CA GLY A 114 -0.06 12.95 -6.23
C GLY A 114 1.16 13.68 -6.84
N GLY A 115 1.05 14.15 -8.08
CA GLY A 115 2.11 14.87 -8.79
C GLY A 115 3.19 13.94 -9.33
N SER A 116 4.11 13.52 -8.47
CA SER A 116 5.23 12.68 -8.89
C SER A 116 4.82 11.23 -9.17
N GLY A 117 3.68 10.79 -8.61
CA GLY A 117 3.23 9.41 -8.61
C GLY A 117 3.62 8.65 -7.34
N VAL A 118 4.61 9.15 -6.60
CA VAL A 118 5.12 8.52 -5.38
C VAL A 118 4.39 9.08 -4.16
N LYS A 119 3.92 8.19 -3.30
CA LYS A 119 3.22 8.49 -2.05
C LYS A 119 3.89 7.76 -0.89
N VAL A 120 3.73 8.29 0.32
CA VAL A 120 4.26 7.67 1.54
C VAL A 120 3.10 7.06 2.31
N THR A 121 3.14 5.75 2.51
CA THR A 121 2.19 5.01 3.34
C THR A 121 2.84 3.71 3.80
N ASN A 122 2.77 3.41 5.10
CA ASN A 122 3.32 2.19 5.68
C ASN A 122 2.36 1.00 5.46
N TRP A 123 2.11 0.62 4.20
CA TRP A 123 1.33 -0.58 3.90
C TRP A 123 1.99 -1.82 4.49
N LEU A 124 1.18 -2.73 5.05
CA LEU A 124 1.64 -3.78 5.95
C LEU A 124 2.79 -4.62 5.39
N VAL A 125 2.69 -5.05 4.13
CA VAL A 125 3.68 -5.93 3.49
C VAL A 125 5.00 -5.18 3.23
N ILE A 126 4.96 -4.01 2.59
CA ILE A 126 6.17 -3.20 2.33
C ILE A 126 6.81 -2.69 3.62
N TYR A 127 6.02 -2.33 4.64
CA TYR A 127 6.54 -1.98 5.96
C TYR A 127 7.24 -3.16 6.63
N THR A 128 6.66 -4.36 6.52
CA THR A 128 7.30 -5.58 7.04
C THR A 128 8.61 -5.86 6.31
N CYS A 129 8.66 -5.73 4.99
CA CYS A 129 9.90 -5.84 4.21
C CYS A 129 10.93 -4.81 4.69
N LYS A 130 10.51 -3.57 4.94
CA LYS A 130 11.39 -2.52 5.45
C LYS A 130 11.94 -2.81 6.84
N CYS A 131 11.12 -3.34 7.75
CA CYS A 131 11.57 -3.80 9.07
C CYS A 131 12.60 -4.94 8.98
N LEU A 132 12.59 -5.72 7.90
CA LEU A 132 13.62 -6.73 7.61
C LEU A 132 14.89 -6.15 6.95
N GLY A 133 14.97 -4.82 6.80
CA GLY A 133 16.09 -4.11 6.18
C GLY A 133 16.07 -4.13 4.66
N ILE A 134 14.92 -4.39 4.04
CA ILE A 134 14.76 -4.51 2.58
C ILE A 134 14.03 -3.27 2.06
N SER A 135 14.56 -2.61 1.04
CA SER A 135 13.84 -1.50 0.39
C SER A 135 12.61 -2.04 -0.32
N SER A 136 11.47 -1.35 -0.26
CA SER A 136 10.24 -1.87 -0.85
C SER A 136 9.20 -0.83 -1.22
N ALA A 137 8.38 -1.17 -2.22
CA ALA A 137 7.29 -0.34 -2.69
C ALA A 137 6.06 -1.17 -3.08
N LEU A 138 4.88 -0.54 -3.00
CA LEU A 138 3.60 -1.07 -3.46
C LEU A 138 3.14 -0.24 -4.65
N LEU A 139 3.02 -0.86 -5.82
CA LEU A 139 2.56 -0.23 -7.05
C LEU A 139 1.07 -0.47 -7.25
N GLU A 140 0.29 0.60 -7.27
CA GLU A 140 -1.04 0.64 -7.84
C GLU A 140 -0.95 0.94 -9.34
N THR A 141 -1.03 -0.11 -10.15
CA THR A 141 -0.73 -0.05 -11.60
C THR A 141 -1.68 0.89 -12.32
N CYS A 142 -2.99 0.66 -12.17
CA CYS A 142 -4.08 1.50 -12.67
C CYS A 142 -5.37 1.15 -11.92
N PHE A 143 -6.48 1.85 -12.19
CA PHE A 143 -7.76 1.58 -11.51
C PHE A 143 -8.56 0.47 -12.23
N ILE A 144 -8.80 -0.66 -11.57
CA ILE A 144 -9.52 -1.81 -12.13
C ILE A 144 -10.98 -1.53 -12.44
N ASP A 145 -11.60 -0.62 -11.69
CA ASP A 145 -12.99 -0.22 -11.86
C ASP A 145 -13.18 0.92 -12.87
N ASN A 146 -12.08 1.44 -13.43
CA ASN A 146 -12.09 2.46 -14.47
C ASN A 146 -11.95 1.86 -15.88
N LYS A 147 -12.93 2.15 -16.74
CA LYS A 147 -12.98 1.59 -18.09
C LYS A 147 -11.83 2.06 -18.98
N ALA A 148 -11.37 3.30 -18.85
CA ALA A 148 -10.31 3.85 -19.68
C ALA A 148 -8.95 3.26 -19.28
N ASP A 149 -8.66 3.24 -17.98
CA ASP A 149 -7.43 2.60 -17.45
C ASP A 149 -7.37 1.12 -17.85
N MET A 150 -8.46 0.36 -17.67
CA MET A 150 -8.47 -1.05 -18.03
C MET A 150 -8.37 -1.28 -19.54
N ALA A 151 -8.95 -0.41 -20.38
CA ALA A 151 -8.76 -0.49 -21.83
C ALA A 151 -7.30 -0.24 -22.22
N GLU A 152 -6.68 0.79 -21.64
CA GLU A 152 -5.27 1.13 -21.86
C GLU A 152 -4.34 0.01 -21.39
N TYR A 153 -4.56 -0.52 -20.19
CA TYR A 153 -3.81 -1.67 -19.65
C TYR A 153 -3.93 -2.89 -20.56
N GLN A 154 -5.14 -3.29 -20.96
CA GLN A 154 -5.32 -4.48 -21.79
C GLN A 154 -4.66 -4.33 -23.17
N ALA A 155 -4.69 -3.13 -23.76
CA ALA A 155 -4.03 -2.85 -25.03
C ALA A 155 -2.50 -2.78 -24.90
N ASN A 156 -1.96 -2.41 -23.73
CA ASN A 156 -0.56 -2.04 -23.57
C ASN A 156 0.20 -2.76 -22.44
N LYS A 157 -0.33 -3.85 -21.86
CA LYS A 157 0.26 -4.53 -20.68
C LYS A 157 1.73 -4.94 -20.84
N GLU A 158 2.17 -5.29 -22.05
CA GLU A 158 3.58 -5.55 -22.35
C GLU A 158 4.46 -4.30 -22.22
N SER A 159 3.95 -3.15 -22.68
CA SER A 159 4.61 -1.84 -22.56
C SER A 159 4.59 -1.35 -21.11
N VAL A 160 3.50 -1.59 -20.37
CA VAL A 160 3.41 -1.32 -18.92
C VAL A 160 4.45 -2.13 -18.16
N ALA A 161 4.51 -3.45 -18.39
CA ALA A 161 5.50 -4.32 -17.76
C ALA A 161 6.93 -3.90 -18.11
N GLN A 162 7.20 -3.53 -19.37
CA GLN A 162 8.49 -3.01 -19.79
C GLN A 162 8.82 -1.68 -19.11
N GLY A 163 7.85 -0.77 -18.96
CA GLY A 163 8.04 0.50 -18.25
C GLY A 163 8.43 0.29 -16.78
N ILE A 164 7.86 -0.70 -16.10
CA ILE A 164 8.25 -1.06 -14.73
C ILE A 164 9.69 -1.57 -14.71
N VAL A 165 10.06 -2.46 -15.64
CA VAL A 165 11.42 -3.00 -15.75
C VAL A 165 12.44 -1.90 -16.03
N ASP A 166 12.13 -0.99 -16.96
CA ASP A 166 13.00 0.14 -17.32
C ASP A 166 13.14 1.10 -16.15
N GLY A 167 12.06 1.37 -15.40
CA GLY A 167 12.10 2.20 -14.20
C GLY A 167 12.99 1.61 -13.11
N ILE A 168 12.86 0.30 -12.84
CA ILE A 168 13.72 -0.41 -11.89
C ILE A 168 15.18 -0.39 -12.35
N ALA A 169 15.44 -0.69 -13.63
CA ALA A 169 16.79 -0.70 -14.17
C ALA A 169 17.44 0.68 -14.16
N GLU A 170 16.70 1.74 -14.49
CA GLU A 170 17.16 3.12 -14.45
C GLU A 170 17.45 3.58 -13.02
N GLY A 171 16.49 3.42 -12.10
CA GLY A 171 16.62 3.88 -10.72
C GLY A 171 17.74 3.21 -9.94
N PHE A 172 17.97 1.90 -10.17
CA PHE A 172 19.09 1.18 -9.58
C PHE A 172 20.36 1.16 -10.45
N GLN A 173 20.35 1.83 -11.60
CA GLN A 173 21.48 1.87 -12.55
C GLN A 173 21.97 0.46 -12.97
N LEU A 174 21.03 -0.47 -13.17
CA LEU A 174 21.34 -1.84 -13.54
C LEU A 174 21.77 -1.93 -15.00
N LYS A 175 22.77 -2.78 -15.26
CA LYS A 175 23.21 -3.12 -16.62
C LYS A 175 22.64 -4.46 -17.01
N ALA A 176 22.28 -4.62 -18.29
CA ALA A 176 21.86 -5.91 -18.81
C ALA A 176 23.02 -6.92 -18.66
N ASN A 177 22.71 -8.09 -18.12
CA ASN A 177 23.65 -9.19 -17.99
C ASN A 177 23.95 -9.75 -19.39
N SER A 178 25.23 -9.84 -19.75
CA SER A 178 25.70 -10.33 -21.06
C SER A 178 25.48 -11.83 -21.29
N THR A 179 24.79 -12.52 -20.39
CA THR A 179 24.55 -13.97 -20.45
C THR A 179 23.08 -14.24 -20.11
N GLU A 180 22.36 -14.89 -21.03
CA GLU A 180 20.99 -15.35 -20.80
C GLU A 180 20.95 -16.30 -19.58
N GLN A 181 20.38 -15.84 -18.47
CA GLN A 181 20.02 -16.73 -17.38
C GLN A 181 18.83 -17.58 -17.82
N LYS A 182 19.06 -18.89 -18.00
CA LYS A 182 17.99 -19.88 -18.18
C LYS A 182 16.97 -19.80 -17.04
N PRO A 183 15.67 -20.07 -17.31
CA PRO A 183 14.63 -20.02 -16.28
C PRO A 183 14.89 -21.07 -15.20
N GLY A 184 15.22 -20.60 -13.99
CA GLY A 184 15.25 -21.43 -12.78
C GLY A 184 13.83 -21.73 -12.32
N ASN A 185 13.43 -23.01 -12.40
CA ASN A 185 12.10 -23.52 -12.08
C ASN A 185 12.12 -24.26 -10.72
N LYS A 186 11.38 -23.80 -9.70
CA LYS A 186 10.51 -24.59 -8.78
C LYS A 186 10.06 -23.79 -7.54
N PRO A 187 8.79 -23.89 -7.13
CA PRO A 187 8.29 -23.32 -5.87
C PRO A 187 8.92 -24.00 -4.65
N ALA A 188 9.26 -23.21 -3.63
CA ALA A 188 9.83 -23.71 -2.39
C ALA A 188 8.86 -24.67 -1.67
N ALA A 189 9.35 -25.86 -1.32
CA ALA A 189 8.62 -26.89 -0.61
C ALA A 189 8.35 -26.52 0.86
N GLN A 190 7.17 -26.92 1.31
CA GLN A 190 6.53 -26.60 2.58
C GLN A 190 7.07 -27.44 3.75
N ASN A 191 7.09 -26.86 4.95
CA ASN A 191 6.93 -27.59 6.20
C ASN A 191 5.57 -27.21 6.84
N LYS A 192 4.87 -28.23 7.35
CA LYS A 192 3.49 -28.20 7.88
C LYS A 192 3.37 -27.27 9.10
N PRO A 193 2.27 -26.49 9.26
CA PRO A 193 2.13 -25.57 10.38
C PRO A 193 1.66 -26.29 11.66
N SER A 194 2.35 -26.02 12.77
CA SER A 194 1.85 -26.23 14.13
C SER A 194 1.05 -25.01 14.61
N LYS A 195 0.03 -25.28 15.43
CA LYS A 195 -0.99 -24.36 15.96
C LYS A 195 -0.39 -23.06 16.57
N PRO A 196 -0.97 -21.86 16.35
CA PRO A 196 -0.38 -20.62 16.85
C PRO A 196 -0.64 -20.40 18.34
N ALA A 197 0.41 -20.02 19.07
CA ALA A 197 0.29 -19.37 20.37
C ALA A 197 0.20 -17.85 20.18
N LYS A 198 -0.49 -17.17 21.11
CA LYS A 198 -0.75 -15.72 21.09
C LYS A 198 0.56 -14.90 21.24
N PRO A 199 0.84 -13.91 20.38
CA PRO A 199 2.00 -13.02 20.54
C PRO A 199 1.89 -12.10 21.76
N ALA A 200 3.03 -11.74 22.33
CA ALA A 200 3.16 -10.94 23.56
C ALA A 200 3.65 -9.49 23.31
N GLN A 201 3.50 -8.97 22.09
CA GLN A 201 3.88 -7.60 21.68
C GLN A 201 2.89 -7.08 20.62
N PRO A 202 2.63 -5.76 20.53
CA PRO A 202 1.73 -5.19 19.53
C PRO A 202 2.20 -5.52 18.11
N ASP A 203 1.42 -6.30 17.38
CA ASP A 203 1.74 -6.80 16.04
C ASP A 203 1.19 -5.91 14.92
N GLN A 204 0.56 -4.79 15.31
CA GLN A 204 -0.06 -3.80 14.43
C GLN A 204 -1.32 -4.32 13.71
N ILE A 205 -1.87 -5.46 14.15
CA ILE A 205 -3.10 -6.04 13.63
C ILE A 205 -4.23 -5.74 14.62
N LEU A 206 -5.05 -4.76 14.28
CA LEU A 206 -6.16 -4.37 15.15
C LEU A 206 -7.30 -5.38 15.10
N HIS A 207 -7.57 -6.02 16.24
CA HIS A 207 -8.71 -6.89 16.46
C HIS A 207 -9.84 -6.17 17.20
N LYS A 208 -11.08 -6.60 16.96
CA LYS A 208 -12.24 -6.10 17.70
C LYS A 208 -12.03 -6.26 19.20
N GLY A 209 -12.12 -5.16 19.93
CA GLY A 209 -11.93 -5.10 21.38
C GLY A 209 -10.60 -4.50 21.82
N GLU A 210 -9.60 -4.43 20.94
CA GLU A 210 -8.30 -3.81 21.20
C GLU A 210 -8.36 -2.30 21.14
N TYR A 211 -7.24 -1.66 21.49
CA TYR A 211 -7.11 -0.22 21.53
C TYR A 211 -6.03 0.26 20.55
N PHE A 212 -6.24 1.45 19.99
CA PHE A 212 -5.26 2.11 19.14
C PHE A 212 -5.12 3.59 19.46
N VAL A 213 -4.01 4.19 19.03
CA VAL A 213 -3.80 5.64 18.92
C VAL A 213 -3.65 6.05 17.45
N ILE A 214 -3.75 7.36 17.20
CA ILE A 214 -3.43 7.96 15.90
C ILE A 214 -2.09 8.71 16.07
N PRO A 215 -0.95 8.07 15.79
CA PRO A 215 0.37 8.68 15.96
C PRO A 215 0.66 9.73 14.89
N GLY A 216 1.40 10.77 15.26
CA GLY A 216 1.94 11.74 14.31
C GLY A 216 1.07 12.98 14.12
N VAL A 217 1.30 13.65 12.99
CA VAL A 217 0.69 14.92 12.60
C VAL A 217 0.12 14.75 11.20
N HIS A 218 -1.16 15.06 11.04
CA HIS A 218 -1.90 14.82 9.80
C HIS A 218 -2.51 16.12 9.27
N SER A 219 -2.77 16.18 7.96
CA SER A 219 -3.40 17.34 7.33
C SER A 219 -4.91 17.32 7.46
N VAL A 220 -5.50 18.52 7.43
CA VAL A 220 -6.92 18.74 7.18
C VAL A 220 -7.10 18.95 5.68
N ASP A 221 -7.73 17.98 5.01
CA ASP A 221 -7.97 18.04 3.56
C ASP A 221 -9.30 18.75 3.26
N GLN A 222 -10.30 18.59 4.14
CA GLN A 222 -11.55 19.37 4.09
C GLN A 222 -12.09 19.68 5.49
N VAL A 223 -12.89 20.75 5.58
CA VAL A 223 -13.64 21.10 6.80
C VAL A 223 -15.14 20.96 6.56
N LEU A 224 -15.80 20.18 7.40
CA LEU A 224 -17.24 19.94 7.37
C LEU A 224 -17.87 20.64 8.58
N ALA A 225 -17.99 21.96 8.50
CA ALA A 225 -18.38 22.81 9.62
C ALA A 225 -19.75 22.46 10.22
N ASN A 226 -20.71 22.05 9.38
CA ASN A 226 -22.04 21.60 9.80
C ASN A 226 -22.03 20.28 10.59
N MET A 227 -20.91 19.55 10.57
CA MET A 227 -20.72 18.26 11.24
C MET A 227 -19.71 18.33 12.39
N ASP A 228 -19.16 19.52 12.68
CA ASP A 228 -18.03 19.70 13.60
C ASP A 228 -16.91 18.67 13.33
N SER A 229 -16.57 18.51 12.06
CA SER A 229 -15.68 17.44 11.59
C SER A 229 -14.70 17.94 10.55
N ILE A 230 -13.57 17.26 10.44
CA ILE A 230 -12.58 17.41 9.38
C ILE A 230 -12.51 16.14 8.55
N TRP A 231 -12.15 16.28 7.28
CA TRP A 231 -11.77 15.16 6.44
C TRP A 231 -10.24 15.11 6.40
N CYS A 232 -9.70 13.93 6.69
CA CYS A 232 -8.30 13.57 6.47
C CYS A 232 -8.25 12.35 5.55
N GLU A 233 -7.85 12.53 4.29
CA GLU A 233 -7.84 11.49 3.25
C GLU A 233 -6.98 10.30 3.66
N GLU A 234 -5.85 10.55 4.34
CA GLU A 234 -4.98 9.53 4.92
C GLU A 234 -5.73 8.59 5.88
N MET A 235 -6.68 9.13 6.65
CA MET A 235 -7.38 8.38 7.71
C MET A 235 -8.70 7.79 7.26
N THR A 236 -9.44 8.50 6.42
CA THR A 236 -10.83 8.15 6.08
C THR A 236 -11.05 7.84 4.61
N GLY A 237 -10.00 7.93 3.79
CA GLY A 237 -10.06 7.73 2.35
C GLY A 237 -10.99 8.73 1.67
N ASN A 238 -11.43 8.39 0.46
CA ASN A 238 -12.30 9.26 -0.34
C ASN A 238 -13.83 9.02 -0.15
N GLY A 239 -14.21 8.28 0.89
CA GLY A 239 -15.54 7.66 1.06
C GLY A 239 -16.56 8.39 1.93
N GLY A 240 -16.48 9.72 2.10
CA GLY A 240 -17.49 10.49 2.84
C GLY A 240 -17.51 10.27 4.36
N ASN A 241 -16.47 9.64 4.92
CA ASN A 241 -16.24 9.58 6.36
C ASN A 241 -15.44 10.81 6.81
N SER A 242 -15.78 11.35 7.98
CA SER A 242 -15.10 12.50 8.57
C SER A 242 -14.83 12.29 10.05
N ILE A 243 -13.77 12.90 10.54
CA ILE A 243 -13.31 12.78 11.92
C ILE A 243 -13.85 13.98 12.69
N GLN A 244 -14.61 13.73 13.75
CA GLN A 244 -15.05 14.83 14.61
C GLN A 244 -13.86 15.59 15.18
N ALA A 245 -13.95 16.91 15.19
CA ALA A 245 -12.84 17.78 15.55
C ALA A 245 -12.53 17.77 17.06
N GLY A 246 -13.53 17.48 17.91
CA GLY A 246 -13.41 17.55 19.37
C GLY A 246 -12.23 16.77 19.99
N PRO A 247 -11.98 15.51 19.60
CA PRO A 247 -10.82 14.73 20.09
C PRO A 247 -9.46 15.16 19.52
N LEU A 248 -9.43 15.99 18.48
CA LEU A 248 -8.21 16.38 17.77
C LEU A 248 -7.57 17.58 18.45
N THR A 249 -6.28 17.79 18.24
CA THR A 249 -5.58 19.01 18.66
C THR A 249 -5.00 19.67 17.43
N LYS A 250 -5.42 20.91 17.15
CA LYS A 250 -4.80 21.70 16.07
C LYS A 250 -3.36 22.03 16.43
N CYS A 251 -2.47 21.81 15.48
CA CYS A 251 -1.03 22.02 15.65
C CYS A 251 -0.40 22.61 14.39
N ASP A 252 0.87 23.00 14.49
CA ASP A 252 1.70 23.20 13.32
C ASP A 252 2.22 21.85 12.77
N LYS A 253 2.93 21.92 11.64
CA LYS A 253 3.55 20.75 10.99
C LYS A 253 4.53 19.96 11.88
N ASN A 254 5.01 20.55 12.97
CA ASN A 254 5.94 19.91 13.91
C ASN A 254 5.19 19.35 15.15
N GLY A 255 3.85 19.39 15.16
CA GLY A 255 3.03 18.88 16.26
C GLY A 255 2.88 19.85 17.44
N LYS A 256 3.36 21.10 17.32
CA LYS A 256 3.21 22.11 18.36
C LYS A 256 1.79 22.69 18.33
N LYS A 257 1.08 22.61 19.45
CA LYS A 257 -0.30 23.07 19.58
C LYS A 257 -0.46 24.55 19.21
N THR A 258 -1.48 24.87 18.43
CA THR A 258 -1.85 26.26 18.09
C THR A 258 -2.74 26.88 19.15
N LYS A 259 -2.83 28.22 19.16
CA LYS A 259 -3.74 28.96 20.06
C LYS A 259 -5.22 28.75 19.69
N SER A 260 -5.51 28.61 18.40
CA SER A 260 -6.85 28.31 17.88
C SER A 260 -7.07 26.80 17.76
N GLN A 261 -8.30 26.37 18.00
CA GLN A 261 -8.78 25.00 17.78
C GLN A 261 -9.72 24.92 16.56
N VAL A 262 -9.98 26.05 15.89
CA VAL A 262 -10.78 26.09 14.65
C VAL A 262 -9.90 25.64 13.48
N PHE A 263 -10.33 24.57 12.80
CA PHE A 263 -9.65 24.01 11.64
C PHE A 263 -10.04 24.73 10.33
N SER A 264 -9.09 24.79 9.42
CA SER A 264 -9.18 25.24 8.04
C SER A 264 -8.46 24.22 7.14
N VAL A 265 -8.80 24.22 5.85
CA VAL A 265 -8.11 23.37 4.88
C VAL A 265 -6.61 23.70 4.88
N GLY A 266 -5.76 22.67 4.93
CA GLY A 266 -4.30 22.79 5.00
C GLY A 266 -3.73 22.97 6.40
N ASP A 267 -4.57 23.05 7.45
CA ASP A 267 -4.10 22.97 8.83
C ASP A 267 -3.60 21.57 9.19
N TYR A 268 -2.89 21.47 10.31
CA TYR A 268 -2.41 20.21 10.85
C TYR A 268 -3.10 19.87 12.17
N TRP A 269 -3.22 18.58 12.44
CA TRP A 269 -3.78 18.06 13.68
C TRP A 269 -3.02 16.84 14.18
N LYS A 270 -3.12 16.61 15.49
CA LYS A 270 -2.69 15.37 16.15
C LYS A 270 -3.79 14.86 17.08
N CYS A 271 -3.73 13.59 17.48
CA CYS A 271 -4.67 13.04 18.45
C CYS A 271 -3.97 12.23 19.54
N ASP A 272 -4.00 12.76 20.77
CA ASP A 272 -3.38 12.12 21.94
C ASP A 272 -4.35 11.14 22.65
N LYS A 273 -5.45 10.74 22.00
CA LYS A 273 -6.48 9.86 22.58
C LYS A 273 -6.28 8.41 22.15
N LYS A 274 -6.71 7.50 23.03
CA LYS A 274 -6.85 6.07 22.73
C LYS A 274 -8.29 5.76 22.33
N PHE A 275 -8.46 4.89 21.34
CA PHE A 275 -9.76 4.47 20.83
C PHE A 275 -9.89 2.96 20.86
N LYS A 276 -11.10 2.46 21.07
CA LYS A 276 -11.40 1.03 21.03
C LYS A 276 -11.85 0.61 19.64
N VAL A 277 -11.33 -0.51 19.14
CA VAL A 277 -11.76 -1.15 17.91
C VAL A 277 -13.15 -1.78 18.12
N LEU A 278 -14.16 -1.25 17.43
CA LEU A 278 -15.54 -1.72 17.49
C LEU A 278 -15.85 -2.78 16.42
N ALA A 279 -15.22 -2.65 15.25
CA ALA A 279 -15.31 -3.59 14.13
C ALA A 279 -14.05 -3.50 13.27
N VAL A 280 -13.80 -4.53 12.47
CA VAL A 280 -12.69 -4.60 11.51
C VAL A 280 -13.29 -4.94 10.15
N ASP A 281 -12.96 -4.16 9.14
CA ASP A 281 -13.29 -4.40 7.75
C ASP A 281 -12.01 -4.84 7.02
N LYS A 282 -11.89 -6.14 6.81
CA LYS A 282 -10.69 -6.75 6.22
C LYS A 282 -10.47 -6.31 4.76
N PRO A 283 -11.50 -6.31 3.88
CA PRO A 283 -11.38 -5.80 2.52
C PRO A 283 -10.75 -4.42 2.37
N THR A 284 -11.11 -3.47 3.25
CA THR A 284 -10.63 -2.08 3.16
C THR A 284 -9.50 -1.77 4.14
N ASN A 285 -8.96 -2.80 4.82
CA ASN A 285 -8.03 -2.65 5.93
C ASN A 285 -8.42 -1.51 6.89
N SER A 286 -9.69 -1.49 7.31
CA SER A 286 -10.24 -0.42 8.14
C SER A 286 -10.70 -0.94 9.49
N VAL A 287 -10.67 -0.08 10.50
CA VAL A 287 -11.30 -0.30 11.80
C VAL A 287 -12.41 0.70 12.04
N GLN A 288 -13.47 0.26 12.69
CA GLN A 288 -14.50 1.15 13.19
C GLN A 288 -14.18 1.55 14.62
N ALA A 289 -14.26 2.84 14.94
CA ALA A 289 -14.08 3.36 16.29
C ALA A 289 -15.09 4.46 16.61
N ASN A 290 -15.28 4.75 17.90
CA ASN A 290 -16.01 5.94 18.32
C ASN A 290 -15.02 7.10 18.49
N VAL A 291 -15.07 8.08 17.59
CA VAL A 291 -14.25 9.28 17.64
C VAL A 291 -15.16 10.49 17.77
N GLY A 292 -15.09 11.17 18.91
CA GLY A 292 -15.86 12.39 19.19
C GLY A 292 -17.34 12.16 19.50
N GLY A 293 -17.78 10.90 19.64
CA GLY A 293 -19.19 10.54 19.81
C GLY A 293 -19.78 9.84 18.58
N ARG A 294 -19.07 9.80 17.45
CA ARG A 294 -19.51 9.13 16.22
C ARG A 294 -18.74 7.85 15.93
N LYS A 295 -19.45 6.84 15.46
CA LYS A 295 -18.84 5.64 14.87
C LYS A 295 -18.36 5.97 13.46
N ILE A 296 -17.06 5.88 13.24
CA ILE A 296 -16.43 6.14 11.94
C ILE A 296 -15.51 4.99 11.57
N TRP A 297 -15.31 4.79 10.27
CA TRP A 297 -14.29 3.89 9.75
C TRP A 297 -13.01 4.67 9.50
N LEU A 298 -11.90 4.11 9.97
CA LEU A 298 -10.54 4.63 9.79
C LEU A 298 -9.70 3.55 9.14
N TYR A 299 -8.86 3.92 8.18
CA TYR A 299 -7.83 3.02 7.68
C TYR A 299 -6.92 2.60 8.83
N ALA A 300 -6.63 1.30 8.93
CA ALA A 300 -5.85 0.73 10.01
C ALA A 300 -4.34 1.02 9.87
N GLY A 301 -3.89 1.31 8.65
CA GLY A 301 -2.48 1.58 8.33
C GLY A 301 -1.86 2.72 9.16
N PRO A 302 -2.49 3.90 9.21
CA PRO A 302 -1.98 5.02 10.01
C PRO A 302 -2.16 4.88 11.53
N LEU A 303 -2.83 3.84 12.03
CA LEU A 303 -3.12 3.69 13.47
C LEU A 303 -1.98 2.94 14.18
N ARG A 304 -1.95 2.94 15.51
CA ARG A 304 -1.00 2.12 16.29
C ARG A 304 -1.72 1.40 17.43
N GLU A 305 -1.61 0.07 17.50
CA GLU A 305 -2.12 -0.75 18.60
C GLU A 305 -1.44 -0.40 19.95
N VAL A 306 -2.21 -0.27 21.05
CA VAL A 306 -1.74 0.18 22.38
C VAL A 306 -2.53 -0.36 23.59
#